data_AF-A0A0Q4EX86-F1
#
_entry.id   AF-A0A0Q4EX86-F1
#
_cell.length_a   1.000
_cell.length_b   1.000
_cell.length_c   1.000
_cell.angle_alpha   90.00
_cell.angle_beta   90.00
_cell.angle_gamma   90.00
#
_symmetry.space_group_name_H-M   'P 1'
#
loop_
_entity.id
_entity.type
_entity.pdbx_description
1 polymer ?
#
loop_
_entity_poly.entity_id
_entity_poly.type
_entity_poly.pdbx_seq_one_letter_code
_entity_poly.pdbx_strand_id
1 'polypeptide(L)'
;MILQFGTSRFLQAHVDLFASEARDAGQTVADIVIVQVSDDPVRAHRLVAFDDTAGFPVVIRGLEGGEPVQRTVQVRSVVRGLAVARDWPELCALFVGEVTHVVSNTGDHGYTVPPEDRIMLAGDQSPRSFPAILLALLNRRWQFGGAGVTILPCELVVGNGQTLRATVLDLAEQLRLQPAFVEWLGAACLWVDTLVDRIVSEPIHPAGAVAEPYALWAIQDQPGLVLPFTHQAIIVTDDLPRFERLKLHILNLGHSWLAERWHRAGAMPDATVRQAMTDEDTLADLRRLYNDEVVPGFAAGGLGDEAATYVGNTIDRFANPFIEHRLADIHASHAAKIAKRVGGFVDWVDASGGEVPMPELRALAQRYEVKK
;
A
#
# COMPACT_ATOMS: atom_id res chain seq x y z
N MET A 1 7.10 19.70 -7.06
CA MET A 1 7.69 18.35 -7.10
C MET A 1 6.99 17.43 -6.10
N ILE A 2 6.93 16.14 -6.41
CA ILE A 2 6.56 15.03 -5.51
C ILE A 2 7.85 14.34 -5.09
N LEU A 3 8.09 14.20 -3.79
CA LEU A 3 9.24 13.47 -3.27
C LEU A 3 8.80 12.10 -2.77
N GLN A 4 9.35 11.03 -3.36
CA GLN A 4 8.97 9.65 -3.06
C GLN A 4 10.07 8.97 -2.23
N PHE A 5 9.76 8.51 -1.01
CA PHE A 5 10.67 7.70 -0.21
C PHE A 5 10.40 6.21 -0.44
N GLY A 6 11.38 5.50 -0.98
CA GLY A 6 11.29 4.08 -1.29
C GLY A 6 11.44 3.79 -2.78
N THR A 7 12.27 2.80 -3.11
CA THR A 7 12.57 2.38 -4.49
C THR A 7 11.81 1.11 -4.89
N SER A 8 10.70 0.82 -4.20
CA SER A 8 10.01 -0.45 -4.33
C SER A 8 9.37 -0.59 -5.71
N ARG A 9 9.27 -1.84 -6.20
CA ARG A 9 8.51 -2.16 -7.40
C ARG A 9 7.02 -1.81 -7.27
N PHE A 10 6.53 -1.75 -6.03
CA PHE A 10 5.15 -1.40 -5.73
C PHE A 10 4.84 0.03 -6.17
N LEU A 11 5.60 1.02 -5.68
CA LEU A 11 5.40 2.42 -6.05
C LEU A 11 5.61 2.66 -7.55
N GLN A 12 6.60 1.97 -8.14
CA GLN A 12 6.85 2.00 -9.59
C GLN A 12 5.63 1.58 -10.42
N ALA A 13 4.95 0.51 -10.01
CA ALA A 13 3.72 0.05 -10.67
C ALA A 13 2.43 0.60 -10.03
N HIS A 14 2.51 1.68 -9.24
CA HIS A 14 1.37 2.27 -8.57
C HIS A 14 1.44 3.80 -8.72
N VAL A 15 1.94 4.52 -7.72
CA VAL A 15 2.01 5.99 -7.75
C VAL A 15 2.77 6.52 -8.98
N ASP A 16 3.94 5.96 -9.29
CA ASP A 16 4.75 6.41 -10.43
C ASP A 16 4.02 6.17 -11.76
N LEU A 17 3.42 4.98 -11.91
CA LEU A 17 2.62 4.65 -13.08
C LEU A 17 1.42 5.58 -13.23
N PHE A 18 0.63 5.78 -12.17
CA PHE A 18 -0.57 6.62 -12.22
C PHE A 18 -0.23 8.06 -12.57
N ALA A 19 0.88 8.58 -12.05
CA ALA A 19 1.38 9.90 -12.40
C ALA A 19 1.73 10.00 -13.90
N SER A 20 2.32 8.93 -14.48
CA SER A 20 2.61 8.89 -15.92
C SER A 20 1.34 8.80 -16.75
N GLU A 21 0.40 7.94 -16.38
CA GLU A 21 -0.89 7.82 -17.07
C GLU A 21 -1.71 9.12 -16.99
N ALA A 22 -1.65 9.82 -15.85
CA ALA A 22 -2.26 11.14 -15.69
C ALA A 22 -1.61 12.20 -16.60
N ARG A 23 -0.27 12.19 -16.76
CA ARG A 23 0.44 13.05 -17.73
C ARG A 23 0.02 12.74 -19.17
N ASP A 24 -0.02 11.46 -19.53
CA ASP A 24 -0.43 11.00 -20.85
C ASP A 24 -1.90 11.38 -21.16
N ALA A 25 -2.74 11.46 -20.12
CA ALA A 25 -4.10 11.98 -20.20
C ALA A 25 -4.19 13.52 -20.23
N GLY A 26 -3.05 14.24 -20.29
CA GLY A 26 -2.98 15.70 -20.44
C GLY A 26 -2.97 16.50 -19.14
N GLN A 27 -2.85 15.86 -17.97
CA GLN A 27 -2.74 16.58 -16.69
C GLN A 27 -1.34 17.14 -16.50
N THR A 28 -1.25 18.33 -15.90
CA THR A 28 0.02 18.88 -15.39
C THR A 28 0.37 18.20 -14.07
N VAL A 29 1.15 17.13 -14.14
CA VAL A 29 1.61 16.38 -12.96
C VAL A 29 3.04 16.79 -12.62
N ALA A 30 3.31 17.14 -11.36
CA ALA A 30 4.65 17.48 -10.91
C ALA A 30 5.62 16.30 -11.03
N ASP A 31 6.91 16.58 -11.27
CA ASP A 31 7.95 15.54 -11.35
C ASP A 31 8.09 14.78 -10.03
N ILE A 32 8.36 13.47 -10.17
CA ILE A 32 8.68 12.58 -9.05
C ILE A 32 10.20 12.41 -8.96
N VAL A 33 10.74 12.67 -7.77
CA VAL A 33 12.10 12.30 -7.40
C VAL A 33 12.04 11.18 -6.38
N ILE A 34 12.65 10.04 -6.70
CA ILE A 34 12.71 8.86 -5.83
C ILE A 34 13.93 8.96 -4.91
N VAL A 35 13.72 8.68 -3.63
CA VAL A 35 14.73 8.73 -2.58
C VAL A 35 14.88 7.34 -1.97
N GLN A 36 16.09 6.81 -2.06
CA GLN A 36 16.50 5.60 -1.35
C GLN A 36 16.91 5.94 0.08
N VAL A 37 16.21 5.33 1.04
CA VAL A 37 16.50 5.44 2.47
C VAL A 37 17.55 4.43 2.92
N SER A 38 17.51 3.19 2.43
CA SER A 38 18.42 2.12 2.85
C SER A 38 19.81 2.22 2.19
N ASP A 39 20.88 1.81 2.88
CA ASP A 39 22.25 1.71 2.32
C ASP A 39 22.49 0.47 1.43
N ASP A 40 21.43 -0.17 0.92
CA ASP A 40 21.52 -1.42 0.13
C ASP A 40 22.24 -1.20 -1.23
N PRO A 41 23.40 -1.85 -1.48
CA PRO A 41 24.15 -1.70 -2.73
C PRO A 41 23.42 -2.20 -3.99
N VAL A 42 22.53 -3.18 -3.84
CA VAL A 42 21.71 -3.70 -4.95
C VAL A 42 20.69 -2.64 -5.38
N ARG A 43 20.17 -1.87 -4.43
CA ARG A 43 19.25 -0.76 -4.70
C ARG A 43 19.99 0.46 -5.27
N ALA A 44 21.25 0.67 -4.93
CA ALA A 44 22.04 1.79 -5.44
C ALA A 44 22.18 1.80 -6.98
N HIS A 45 22.28 0.61 -7.60
CA HIS A 45 22.31 0.47 -9.06
C HIS A 45 20.98 0.81 -9.73
N ARG A 46 19.85 0.68 -9.01
CA ARG A 46 18.53 1.05 -9.52
C ARG A 46 18.35 2.57 -9.60
N LEU A 47 18.98 3.34 -8.72
CA LEU A 47 18.83 4.79 -8.70
C LEU A 47 19.24 5.45 -10.02
N VAL A 48 20.32 4.98 -10.63
CA VAL A 48 20.80 5.48 -11.93
C VAL A 48 19.76 5.27 -13.04
N ALA A 49 18.96 4.21 -12.95
CA ALA A 49 17.92 3.96 -13.94
C ALA A 49 16.73 4.93 -13.85
N PHE A 50 16.54 5.60 -12.71
CA PHE A 50 15.50 6.62 -12.56
C PHE A 50 15.88 7.97 -13.17
N ASP A 51 17.15 8.15 -13.55
CA ASP A 51 17.63 9.34 -14.25
C ASP A 51 17.47 9.22 -15.78
N ASP A 52 17.07 8.05 -16.28
CA ASP A 52 16.85 7.83 -17.71
C ASP A 52 15.56 8.53 -18.18
N THR A 53 15.71 9.53 -19.04
CA THR A 53 14.59 10.27 -19.67
C THR A 53 13.66 9.40 -20.50
N ALA A 54 14.11 8.22 -20.95
CA ALA A 54 13.25 7.24 -21.60
C ALA A 54 12.24 6.63 -20.62
N GLY A 55 12.49 6.73 -19.31
CA GLY A 55 11.68 6.15 -18.25
C GLY A 55 11.96 4.66 -18.03
N PHE A 56 11.04 3.97 -17.35
CA PHE A 56 11.11 2.52 -17.16
C PHE A 56 9.78 1.82 -17.50
N PRO A 57 9.81 0.54 -17.89
CA PRO A 57 8.58 -0.17 -18.26
C PRO A 57 7.82 -0.67 -17.03
N VAL A 58 6.50 -0.55 -17.07
CA VAL A 58 5.59 -1.30 -16.21
C VAL A 58 4.67 -2.15 -17.10
N VAL A 59 4.70 -3.46 -16.89
CA VAL A 59 3.84 -4.40 -17.62
C VAL A 59 2.63 -4.71 -16.76
N ILE A 60 1.46 -4.34 -17.25
CA ILE A 60 0.18 -4.68 -16.65
C ILE A 60 -0.35 -5.91 -17.37
N ARG A 61 -0.50 -7.03 -16.64
CA ARG A 61 -1.02 -8.28 -17.22
C ARG A 61 -1.88 -9.06 -16.23
N GLY A 62 -3.00 -9.59 -16.72
CA GLY A 62 -3.95 -10.34 -15.89
C GLY A 62 -5.30 -10.50 -16.55
N LEU A 63 -6.34 -10.54 -15.73
CA LEU A 63 -7.73 -10.59 -16.15
C LEU A 63 -8.45 -9.31 -15.72
N GLU A 64 -9.36 -8.84 -16.55
CA GLU A 64 -10.30 -7.76 -16.23
C GLU A 64 -11.66 -8.09 -16.86
N GLY A 65 -12.67 -8.31 -16.03
CA GLY A 65 -13.98 -8.79 -16.49
C GLY A 65 -13.91 -10.20 -17.10
N GLY A 66 -12.99 -11.04 -16.60
CA GLY A 66 -12.70 -12.37 -17.14
C GLY A 66 -11.86 -12.40 -18.42
N GLU A 67 -11.58 -11.24 -19.04
CA GLU A 67 -10.82 -11.17 -20.29
C GLU A 67 -9.31 -10.94 -20.04
N PRO A 68 -8.41 -11.63 -20.76
CA PRO A 68 -6.99 -11.38 -20.66
C PRO A 68 -6.62 -9.98 -21.13
N VAL A 69 -5.94 -9.25 -20.26
CA VAL A 69 -5.37 -7.94 -20.56
C VAL A 69 -3.86 -8.00 -20.43
N GLN A 70 -3.16 -7.41 -21.40
CA GLN A 70 -1.72 -7.20 -21.34
C GLN A 70 -1.38 -5.87 -22.02
N ARG A 71 -0.71 -4.98 -21.28
CA ARG A 71 -0.19 -3.73 -21.81
C ARG A 71 1.12 -3.36 -21.12
N THR A 72 1.98 -2.64 -21.83
CA THR A 72 3.21 -2.08 -21.26
C THR A 72 3.10 -0.57 -21.31
N VAL A 73 3.32 0.06 -20.16
CA VAL A 73 3.38 1.52 -20.03
C VAL A 73 4.81 1.91 -19.76
N GLN A 74 5.30 2.91 -20.49
CA GLN A 74 6.61 3.49 -20.22
C GLN A 74 6.45 4.65 -19.24
N VAL A 75 6.84 4.43 -17.99
CA VAL A 75 6.69 5.38 -16.88
C VAL A 75 7.74 6.48 -16.99
N ARG A 76 7.28 7.73 -17.13
CA ARG A 76 8.10 8.95 -17.31
C ARG A 76 7.76 10.07 -16.31
N SER A 77 7.03 9.74 -15.26
CA SER A 77 6.74 10.63 -14.13
C SER A 77 7.95 10.84 -13.23
N VAL A 78 8.84 9.84 -13.17
CA VAL A 78 10.08 9.86 -12.39
C VAL A 78 11.18 10.49 -13.23
N VAL A 79 11.85 11.49 -12.66
CA VAL A 79 12.93 12.22 -13.34
C VAL A 79 14.30 12.01 -12.71
N ARG A 80 14.34 11.46 -11.48
CA ARG A 80 15.59 11.29 -10.76
C ARG A 80 15.54 10.29 -9.61
N GLY A 81 16.67 9.64 -9.34
CA GLY A 81 16.92 8.83 -8.16
C GLY A 81 18.03 9.40 -7.25
N LEU A 82 17.71 9.67 -5.98
CA LEU A 82 18.66 10.14 -4.97
C LEU A 82 18.85 9.10 -3.85
N ALA A 83 20.03 9.09 -3.23
CA ALA A 83 20.32 8.31 -2.03
C ALA A 83 20.57 9.26 -0.85
N VAL A 84 19.88 9.04 0.28
CA VAL A 84 20.06 9.88 1.49
C VAL A 84 21.52 9.94 1.95
N ALA A 85 22.23 8.83 1.91
CA ALA A 85 23.62 8.75 2.35
C ALA A 85 24.62 9.53 1.47
N ARG A 86 24.26 9.83 0.21
CA ARG A 86 25.14 10.47 -0.77
C ARG A 86 24.70 11.89 -1.12
N ASP A 87 23.39 12.07 -1.32
CA ASP A 87 22.81 13.25 -1.94
C ASP A 87 22.09 14.14 -0.91
N TRP A 88 22.43 14.02 0.38
CA TRP A 88 21.76 14.75 1.47
C TRP A 88 21.67 16.27 1.27
N PRO A 89 22.74 16.99 0.86
CA PRO A 89 22.65 18.43 0.65
C PRO A 89 21.66 18.81 -0.48
N GLU A 90 21.64 18.02 -1.54
CA GLU A 90 20.72 18.22 -2.66
C GLU A 90 19.27 17.92 -2.25
N LEU A 91 19.05 16.80 -1.55
CA LEU A 91 17.74 16.44 -1.00
C LEU A 91 17.18 17.55 -0.09
N CYS A 92 18.04 18.10 0.77
CA CYS A 92 17.68 19.25 1.61
C CYS A 92 17.27 20.47 0.79
N ALA A 93 18.01 20.81 -0.27
CA ALA A 93 17.71 21.95 -1.13
C ALA A 93 16.37 21.78 -1.86
N LEU A 94 16.15 20.61 -2.48
CA LEU A 94 14.89 20.27 -3.17
C LEU A 94 13.70 20.33 -2.21
N PHE A 95 13.84 19.77 -1.00
CA PHE A 95 12.76 19.73 -0.01
C PHE A 95 12.36 21.12 0.47
N VAL A 96 13.33 22.02 0.66
CA VAL A 96 13.06 23.41 1.06
C VAL A 96 12.38 24.19 -0.08
N GLY A 97 12.80 23.99 -1.34
CA GLY A 97 12.36 24.82 -2.46
C GLY A 97 11.10 24.35 -3.18
N GLU A 98 10.99 23.04 -3.48
CA GLU A 98 10.15 22.56 -4.58
C GLU A 98 9.13 21.49 -4.18
N VAL A 99 9.33 20.83 -3.04
CA VAL A 99 8.49 19.73 -2.59
C VAL A 99 7.15 20.26 -2.07
N THR A 100 6.08 19.69 -2.61
CA THR A 100 4.68 19.98 -2.22
C THR A 100 3.99 18.75 -1.64
N HIS A 101 4.39 17.57 -2.13
CA HIS A 101 3.85 16.28 -1.73
C HIS A 101 4.98 15.32 -1.41
N VAL A 102 4.80 14.52 -0.37
CA VAL A 102 5.66 13.41 0.02
C VAL A 102 4.85 12.12 -0.09
N VAL A 103 5.39 11.14 -0.81
CA VAL A 103 4.85 9.78 -0.88
C VAL A 103 5.87 8.84 -0.27
N SER A 104 5.46 7.82 0.48
CA SER A 104 6.40 6.86 1.06
C SER A 104 5.93 5.41 0.93
N ASN A 105 6.87 4.51 0.71
CA ASN A 105 6.71 3.09 1.02
C ASN A 105 8.10 2.53 1.36
N THR A 106 8.41 2.59 2.64
CA THR A 106 9.72 2.26 3.20
C THR A 106 9.78 0.86 3.82
N GLY A 107 8.76 0.03 3.54
CA GLY A 107 8.62 -1.35 4.01
C GLY A 107 7.96 -1.46 5.38
N ASP A 108 7.75 -2.69 5.85
CA ASP A 108 6.96 -3.00 7.06
C ASP A 108 7.57 -2.40 8.36
N HIS A 109 8.88 -2.21 8.38
CA HIS A 109 9.60 -1.58 9.47
C HIS A 109 9.96 -0.11 9.20
N GLY A 110 9.38 0.48 8.16
CA GLY A 110 9.70 1.82 7.67
C GLY A 110 9.58 2.94 8.71
N TYR A 111 8.68 2.77 9.69
CA TYR A 111 8.45 3.75 10.76
C TYR A 111 9.29 3.50 12.02
N THR A 112 10.14 2.47 12.02
CA THR A 112 10.99 2.19 13.17
C THR A 112 12.10 3.24 13.26
N VAL A 113 12.20 3.91 14.41
CA VAL A 113 13.26 4.89 14.69
C VAL A 113 14.31 4.25 15.60
N PRO A 114 15.52 3.96 15.07
CA PRO A 114 16.58 3.35 15.83
C PRO A 114 17.21 4.35 16.83
N PRO A 115 17.90 3.88 17.88
CA PRO A 115 18.47 4.76 18.91
C PRO A 115 19.42 5.84 18.36
N GLU A 116 20.19 5.55 17.31
CA GLU A 116 21.10 6.50 16.68
C GLU A 116 20.42 7.72 16.05
N ASP A 117 19.14 7.61 15.69
CA ASP A 117 18.36 8.72 15.15
C ASP A 117 17.61 9.51 16.24
N ARG A 118 17.68 9.06 17.51
CA ARG A 118 17.08 9.74 18.67
C ARG A 118 18.04 10.73 19.33
N ILE A 119 19.09 11.11 18.63
CA ILE A 119 20.04 12.15 19.03
C ILE A 119 20.15 13.19 17.90
N MET A 120 20.41 14.44 18.28
CA MET A 120 20.57 15.51 17.30
C MET A 120 21.86 15.27 16.51
N LEU A 121 21.75 15.14 15.19
CA LEU A 121 22.90 15.01 14.30
C LEU A 121 23.57 16.38 14.08
N ALA A 122 24.89 16.38 13.95
CA ALA A 122 25.68 17.59 13.74
C ALA A 122 26.04 17.77 12.27
N GLY A 123 26.07 19.03 11.81
CA GLY A 123 26.52 19.38 10.46
C GLY A 123 25.62 18.81 9.36
N ASP A 124 26.24 18.33 8.27
CA ASP A 124 25.54 17.78 7.10
C ASP A 124 25.33 16.26 7.16
N GLN A 125 25.25 15.70 8.37
CA GLN A 125 24.93 14.28 8.55
C GLN A 125 23.44 14.03 8.33
N SER A 126 23.12 12.99 7.56
CA SER A 126 21.74 12.54 7.38
C SER A 126 21.34 11.52 8.45
N PRO A 127 20.08 11.56 8.93
CA PRO A 127 19.49 10.47 9.70
C PRO A 127 19.31 9.21 8.84
N ARG A 128 19.13 8.05 9.49
CA ARG A 128 19.08 6.75 8.79
C ARG A 128 17.65 6.28 8.53
N SER A 129 16.76 6.47 9.48
CA SER A 129 15.35 6.05 9.41
C SER A 129 14.49 7.08 8.71
N PHE A 130 13.45 6.60 8.03
CA PHE A 130 12.55 7.46 7.27
C PHE A 130 11.88 8.55 8.14
N PRO A 131 11.33 8.27 9.33
CA PRO A 131 10.74 9.33 10.17
C PRO A 131 11.76 10.40 10.58
N ALA A 132 13.00 10.02 10.87
CA ALA A 132 14.05 10.96 11.24
C ALA A 132 14.52 11.81 10.06
N ILE A 133 14.66 11.19 8.88
CA ILE A 133 14.95 11.91 7.62
C ILE A 133 13.86 12.94 7.34
N LEU A 134 12.59 12.52 7.40
CA LEU A 134 11.45 13.40 7.15
C LEU A 134 11.41 14.55 8.16
N LEU A 135 11.63 14.27 9.45
CA LEU A 135 11.71 15.29 10.50
C LEU A 135 12.80 16.33 10.21
N ALA A 136 14.01 15.89 9.85
CA ALA A 136 15.13 16.77 9.55
C ALA A 136 14.85 17.67 8.33
N LEU A 137 14.26 17.12 7.27
CA LEU A 137 13.88 17.86 6.07
C LEU A 137 12.77 18.90 6.36
N LEU A 138 11.75 18.50 7.12
CA LEU A 138 10.67 19.39 7.57
C LEU A 138 11.21 20.51 8.48
N ASN A 139 12.14 20.19 9.39
CA ASN A 139 12.75 21.20 10.26
C ASN A 139 13.53 22.22 9.45
N ARG A 140 14.32 21.77 8.47
CA ARG A 140 15.05 22.67 7.57
C ARG A 140 14.08 23.55 6.79
N ARG A 141 13.04 22.96 6.18
CA ARG A 141 12.01 23.72 5.45
C ARG A 141 11.35 24.80 6.32
N TRP A 142 11.02 24.47 7.56
CA TRP A 142 10.46 25.42 8.52
C TRP A 142 11.44 26.56 8.86
N GLN A 143 12.72 26.26 9.08
CA GLN A 143 13.75 27.28 9.35
C GLN A 143 13.91 28.29 8.20
N PHE A 144 13.64 27.87 6.96
CA PHE A 144 13.63 28.73 5.78
C PHE A 144 12.26 29.37 5.50
N GLY A 145 11.29 29.26 6.41
CA GLY A 145 9.97 29.88 6.29
C GLY A 145 9.05 29.20 5.25
N GLY A 146 9.31 27.94 4.90
CA GLY A 146 8.50 27.19 3.94
C GLY A 146 7.10 26.86 4.45
N ALA A 147 6.14 26.75 3.53
CA ALA A 147 4.80 26.22 3.82
C ALA A 147 4.86 24.71 4.11
N GLY A 148 3.87 24.16 4.81
CA GLY A 148 3.80 22.70 5.02
C GLY A 148 3.59 21.92 3.71
N VAL A 149 3.72 20.60 3.80
CA VAL A 149 3.59 19.67 2.66
C VAL A 149 2.50 18.64 2.95
N THR A 150 1.96 18.04 1.89
CA THR A 150 1.01 16.92 1.98
C THR A 150 1.77 15.60 2.00
N ILE A 151 1.51 14.75 2.99
CA ILE A 151 2.24 13.50 3.23
C ILE A 151 1.26 12.34 3.06
N LEU A 152 1.53 11.51 2.05
CA LEU A 152 0.69 10.42 1.56
C LEU A 152 1.46 9.08 1.68
N PRO A 153 1.62 8.54 2.91
CA PRO A 153 2.27 7.25 3.10
C PRO A 153 1.47 6.12 2.49
N CYS A 154 2.17 5.14 1.94
CA CYS A 154 1.64 3.92 1.33
C CYS A 154 2.15 2.67 2.07
N GLU A 155 2.71 2.83 3.27
CA GLU A 155 3.07 1.76 4.18
C GLU A 155 1.85 0.93 4.61
N LEU A 156 2.04 -0.38 4.83
CA LEU A 156 1.01 -1.31 5.31
C LEU A 156 0.79 -1.19 6.83
N VAL A 157 0.55 0.04 7.29
CA VAL A 157 0.28 0.40 8.68
C VAL A 157 -1.14 0.96 8.77
N VAL A 158 -1.93 0.50 9.74
CA VAL A 158 -3.28 1.04 9.96
C VAL A 158 -3.16 2.50 10.41
N GLY A 159 -3.89 3.41 9.77
CA GLY A 159 -3.74 4.84 10.00
C GLY A 159 -2.30 5.29 9.76
N ASN A 160 -1.72 4.93 8.62
CA ASN A 160 -0.31 5.15 8.29
C ASN A 160 0.10 6.64 8.34
N GLY A 161 -0.78 7.56 7.98
CA GLY A 161 -0.57 9.01 8.08
C GLY A 161 -0.50 9.46 9.53
N GLN A 162 -1.48 9.09 10.34
CA GLN A 162 -1.52 9.47 11.76
C GLN A 162 -0.43 8.78 12.59
N THR A 163 -0.10 7.53 12.27
CA THR A 163 0.99 6.80 12.92
C THR A 163 2.35 7.44 12.61
N LEU A 164 2.57 7.84 11.35
CA LEU A 164 3.78 8.57 10.97
C LEU A 164 3.84 9.93 11.66
N ARG A 165 2.73 10.67 11.69
CA ARG A 165 2.62 11.95 12.40
C ARG A 165 3.02 11.82 13.87
N ALA A 166 2.45 10.86 14.58
CA ALA A 166 2.77 10.60 15.98
C ALA A 166 4.27 10.27 16.15
N THR A 167 4.80 9.38 15.31
CA THR A 167 6.22 8.99 15.34
C THR A 167 7.15 10.19 15.15
N VAL A 168 6.83 11.08 14.20
CA VAL A 168 7.64 12.28 13.89
C VAL A 168 7.53 13.32 15.02
N LEU A 169 6.34 13.53 15.58
CA LEU A 169 6.15 14.45 16.72
C LEU A 169 6.88 13.95 17.97
N ASP A 170 6.73 12.67 18.32
CA ASP A 170 7.44 12.04 19.44
C ASP A 170 8.95 12.18 19.30
N LEU A 171 9.47 12.04 18.08
CA LEU A 171 10.88 12.22 17.79
C LEU A 171 11.31 13.69 17.93
N ALA A 172 10.50 14.64 17.45
CA ALA A 172 10.76 16.07 17.59
C ALA A 172 10.85 16.50 19.06
N GLU A 173 9.97 15.97 19.90
CA GLU A 173 9.96 16.20 21.35
C GLU A 173 11.18 15.57 22.04
N GLN A 174 11.52 14.33 21.72
CA GLN A 174 12.72 13.65 22.25
C GLN A 174 14.00 14.42 21.93
N LEU A 175 14.10 14.96 20.71
CA LEU A 175 15.21 15.78 20.24
C LEU A 175 15.16 17.22 20.76
N ARG A 176 14.12 17.58 21.53
CA ARG A 176 13.91 18.92 22.11
C ARG A 176 13.95 20.03 21.05
N LEU A 177 13.32 19.76 19.89
CA LEU A 177 13.19 20.77 18.85
C LEU A 177 12.29 21.93 19.30
N GLN A 178 12.38 23.06 18.59
CA GLN A 178 11.69 24.28 19.00
C GLN A 178 10.16 24.06 19.07
N PRO A 179 9.47 24.52 20.14
CA PRO A 179 8.02 24.34 20.27
C PRO A 179 7.21 24.86 19.08
N ALA A 180 7.61 26.02 18.52
CA ALA A 180 6.98 26.60 17.33
C ALA A 180 7.11 25.72 16.08
N PHE A 181 8.18 24.92 15.97
CA PHE A 181 8.32 23.94 14.89
C PHE A 181 7.41 22.74 15.11
N VAL A 182 7.29 22.24 16.34
CA VAL A 182 6.39 21.13 16.68
C VAL A 182 4.93 21.51 16.41
N GLU A 183 4.53 22.73 16.76
CA GLU A 183 3.21 23.27 16.40
C GLU A 183 3.03 23.34 14.88
N TRP A 184 4.03 23.84 14.15
CA TRP A 184 4.00 23.90 12.70
C TRP A 184 3.88 22.53 12.04
N LEU A 185 4.55 21.49 12.55
CA LEU A 185 4.39 20.11 12.06
C LEU A 185 2.93 19.63 12.16
N GLY A 186 2.25 20.01 13.24
CA GLY A 186 0.87 19.62 13.50
C GLY A 186 -0.16 20.44 12.73
N ALA A 187 0.11 21.71 12.44
CA ALA A 187 -0.86 22.64 11.87
C ALA A 187 -0.66 22.93 10.38
N ALA A 188 0.57 22.93 9.88
CA ALA A 188 0.88 23.29 8.50
C ALA A 188 1.08 22.09 7.58
N CYS A 189 1.59 20.96 8.10
CA CYS A 189 1.76 19.73 7.32
C CYS A 189 0.48 18.90 7.34
N LEU A 190 0.10 18.36 6.19
CA LEU A 190 -1.10 17.55 6.05
C LEU A 190 -0.71 16.07 6.04
N TRP A 191 -1.05 15.35 7.11
CA TRP A 191 -0.76 13.93 7.28
C TRP A 191 -1.99 13.12 6.90
N VAL A 192 -1.95 12.43 5.77
CA VAL A 192 -3.14 11.81 5.16
C VAL A 192 -3.04 10.30 5.29
N ASP A 193 -4.06 9.66 5.87
CA ASP A 193 -4.14 8.20 5.86
C ASP A 193 -4.48 7.72 4.44
N THR A 194 -3.79 6.68 3.98
CA THR A 194 -4.09 6.07 2.68
C THR A 194 -4.15 4.55 2.77
N LEU A 195 -4.93 3.96 1.87
CA LEU A 195 -4.92 2.52 1.61
C LEU A 195 -4.51 2.29 0.17
N VAL A 196 -3.54 1.39 -0.01
CA VAL A 196 -3.09 0.96 -1.32
C VAL A 196 -3.36 -0.53 -1.53
N ASP A 197 -3.74 -0.89 -2.75
CA ASP A 197 -3.88 -2.29 -3.16
C ASP A 197 -3.50 -2.50 -4.62
N ARG A 198 -2.52 -3.36 -4.84
CA ARG A 198 -2.14 -3.90 -6.15
C ARG A 198 -1.18 -5.06 -5.94
N ILE A 199 -1.39 -6.18 -6.61
CA ILE A 199 -0.41 -7.26 -6.66
C ILE A 199 0.66 -6.91 -7.70
N VAL A 200 1.91 -6.92 -7.26
CA VAL A 200 3.10 -6.72 -8.10
C VAL A 200 3.96 -7.97 -8.01
N SER A 201 4.03 -8.71 -9.12
CA SER A 201 4.54 -10.08 -9.18
C SER A 201 6.07 -10.13 -9.22
N GLU A 202 6.67 -9.45 -10.18
CA GLU A 202 8.12 -9.47 -10.44
C GLU A 202 8.68 -8.07 -10.73
N PRO A 203 9.94 -7.80 -10.36
CA PRO A 203 10.63 -6.59 -10.78
C PRO A 203 11.09 -6.71 -12.24
N ILE A 204 11.17 -5.58 -12.94
CA ILE A 204 11.94 -5.46 -14.19
C ILE A 204 13.24 -4.73 -13.84
N HIS A 205 14.36 -5.25 -14.33
CA HIS A 205 15.68 -4.69 -14.04
C HIS A 205 16.14 -3.75 -15.18
N PRO A 206 16.79 -2.62 -14.87
CA PRO A 206 17.14 -2.14 -13.53
C PRO A 206 15.99 -1.49 -12.74
N ALA A 207 15.01 -0.93 -13.44
CA ALA A 207 13.78 -0.34 -12.92
C ALA A 207 12.57 -0.80 -13.75
N GLY A 208 11.40 -0.83 -13.11
CA GLY A 208 10.15 -1.33 -13.65
C GLY A 208 9.60 -2.53 -12.87
N ALA A 209 8.40 -2.94 -13.26
CA ALA A 209 7.71 -4.03 -12.60
C ALA A 209 6.62 -4.64 -13.47
N VAL A 210 6.19 -5.85 -13.09
CA VAL A 210 5.01 -6.49 -13.63
C VAL A 210 3.92 -6.50 -12.56
N ALA A 211 2.75 -5.97 -12.89
CA ALA A 211 1.63 -5.87 -11.96
C ALA A 211 0.31 -6.35 -12.58
N GLU A 212 -0.65 -6.64 -11.71
CA GLU A 212 -2.02 -6.95 -12.13
C GLU A 212 -2.77 -5.69 -12.61
N PRO A 213 -3.87 -5.85 -13.38
CA PRO A 213 -4.71 -4.74 -13.82
C PRO A 213 -5.33 -3.96 -12.66
N TYR A 214 -5.93 -4.68 -11.70
CA TYR A 214 -6.55 -4.09 -10.52
C TYR A 214 -5.56 -3.23 -9.74
N ALA A 215 -5.97 -2.02 -9.38
CA ALA A 215 -5.23 -1.17 -8.47
C ALA A 215 -6.16 -0.22 -7.72
N LEU A 216 -5.78 0.13 -6.50
CA LEU A 216 -6.50 1.08 -5.65
C LEU A 216 -5.51 1.96 -4.88
N TRP A 217 -5.80 3.24 -4.83
CA TRP A 217 -5.24 4.22 -3.91
C TRP A 217 -6.38 5.00 -3.26
N ALA A 218 -6.91 4.49 -2.15
CA ALA A 218 -7.89 5.21 -1.37
C ALA A 218 -7.17 6.22 -0.46
N ILE A 219 -7.61 7.46 -0.48
CA ILE A 219 -7.00 8.59 0.22
C ILE A 219 -8.07 9.20 1.12
N GLN A 220 -7.78 9.28 2.42
CA GLN A 220 -8.70 9.89 3.39
C GLN A 220 -8.91 11.37 3.06
N ASP A 221 -10.16 11.76 2.85
CA ASP A 221 -10.54 13.16 2.66
C ASP A 221 -10.39 13.93 3.97
N GLN A 222 -9.83 15.14 3.86
CA GLN A 222 -9.69 16.05 4.98
C GLN A 222 -9.48 17.50 4.50
N PRO A 223 -9.81 18.50 5.33
CA PRO A 223 -9.66 19.90 4.95
C PRO A 223 -8.24 20.24 4.46
N GLY A 224 -8.15 20.92 3.32
CA GLY A 224 -6.88 21.32 2.71
C GLY A 224 -6.21 20.25 1.86
N LEU A 225 -6.82 19.07 1.71
CA LEU A 225 -6.31 18.04 0.79
C LEU A 225 -6.32 18.55 -0.65
N VAL A 226 -5.13 18.56 -1.24
CA VAL A 226 -4.93 18.71 -2.68
C VAL A 226 -4.24 17.43 -3.15
N LEU A 227 -4.82 16.77 -4.16
CA LEU A 227 -4.21 15.59 -4.73
C LEU A 227 -3.01 15.97 -5.60
N PRO A 228 -1.95 15.14 -5.65
CA PRO A 228 -0.82 15.39 -6.55
C PRO A 228 -1.22 15.30 -8.03
N PHE A 229 -2.26 14.52 -8.34
CA PHE A 229 -2.89 14.34 -9.66
C PHE A 229 -4.19 13.51 -9.50
N THR A 230 -4.99 13.40 -10.56
CA THR A 230 -6.18 12.53 -10.58
C THR A 230 -5.95 11.27 -11.41
N HIS A 231 -6.54 10.15 -11.02
CA HIS A 231 -6.44 8.88 -11.74
C HIS A 231 -7.62 7.98 -11.38
N GLN A 232 -8.07 7.10 -12.28
CA GLN A 232 -9.23 6.22 -12.04
C GLN A 232 -9.09 5.27 -10.84
N ALA A 233 -7.85 4.92 -10.49
CA ALA A 233 -7.54 4.09 -9.33
C ALA A 233 -7.44 4.89 -8.02
N ILE A 234 -7.49 6.23 -8.07
CA ILE A 234 -7.46 7.09 -6.88
C ILE A 234 -8.90 7.36 -6.43
N ILE A 235 -9.20 7.04 -5.17
CA ILE A 235 -10.50 7.30 -4.56
C ILE A 235 -10.28 8.18 -3.34
N VAL A 236 -10.86 9.38 -3.35
CA VAL A 236 -10.94 10.22 -2.15
C VAL A 236 -12.19 9.82 -1.37
N THR A 237 -12.03 9.53 -0.08
CA THR A 237 -13.10 8.96 0.75
C THR A 237 -13.05 9.48 2.17
N ASP A 238 -14.20 9.66 2.80
CA ASP A 238 -14.32 9.94 4.23
C ASP A 238 -14.28 8.66 5.09
N ASP A 239 -14.56 7.50 4.49
CA ASP A 239 -14.52 6.18 5.13
C ASP A 239 -13.43 5.27 4.54
N LEU A 240 -12.17 5.48 4.94
CA LEU A 240 -11.06 4.59 4.58
C LEU A 240 -11.25 3.15 5.14
N PRO A 241 -11.73 2.96 6.39
CA PRO A 241 -12.00 1.63 6.95
C PRO A 241 -12.93 0.75 6.09
N ARG A 242 -13.86 1.34 5.33
CA ARG A 242 -14.68 0.62 4.34
C ARG A 242 -13.85 -0.19 3.34
N PHE A 243 -12.84 0.43 2.74
CA PHE A 243 -11.97 -0.22 1.74
C PHE A 243 -11.06 -1.26 2.38
N GLU A 244 -10.57 -1.00 3.60
CA GLU A 244 -9.83 -1.98 4.39
C GLU A 244 -10.67 -3.23 4.63
N ARG A 245 -11.95 -3.04 4.98
CA ARG A 245 -12.90 -4.12 5.27
C ARG A 245 -13.15 -4.99 4.03
N LEU A 246 -13.44 -4.38 2.88
CA LEU A 246 -13.63 -5.08 1.61
C LEU A 246 -12.40 -5.93 1.27
N LYS A 247 -11.20 -5.34 1.30
CA LYS A 247 -9.95 -6.07 1.04
C LYS A 247 -9.70 -7.19 2.06
N LEU A 248 -9.92 -6.93 3.34
CA LEU A 248 -9.62 -7.87 4.42
C LEU A 248 -10.58 -9.08 4.40
N HIS A 249 -11.87 -8.85 4.17
CA HIS A 249 -12.89 -9.89 4.29
C HIS A 249 -13.37 -10.45 2.95
N ILE A 250 -12.83 -9.98 1.82
CA ILE A 250 -13.09 -10.59 0.51
C ILE A 250 -11.80 -11.18 -0.04
N LEU A 251 -10.81 -10.36 -0.40
CA LEU A 251 -9.55 -10.82 -0.97
C LEU A 251 -8.75 -11.67 0.01
N ASN A 252 -8.49 -11.15 1.22
CA ASN A 252 -7.66 -11.85 2.19
C ASN A 252 -8.38 -13.06 2.81
N LEU A 253 -9.70 -12.96 3.04
CA LEU A 253 -10.54 -14.07 3.47
C LEU A 253 -10.56 -15.19 2.44
N GLY A 254 -10.78 -14.88 1.15
CA GLY A 254 -10.79 -15.88 0.09
C GLY A 254 -9.47 -16.64 -0.02
N HIS A 255 -8.34 -15.92 0.04
CA HIS A 255 -7.02 -16.54 0.13
C HIS A 255 -6.90 -17.49 1.32
N SER A 256 -7.36 -17.08 2.50
CA SER A 256 -7.34 -17.92 3.70
C SER A 256 -8.24 -19.15 3.56
N TRP A 257 -9.41 -19.02 2.97
CA TRP A 257 -10.32 -20.14 2.71
C TRP A 257 -9.71 -21.15 1.71
N LEU A 258 -9.10 -20.66 0.61
CA LEU A 258 -8.41 -21.51 -0.36
C LEU A 258 -7.22 -22.25 0.26
N ALA A 259 -6.44 -21.55 1.09
CA ALA A 259 -5.32 -22.15 1.82
C ALA A 259 -5.77 -23.22 2.82
N GLU A 260 -6.91 -23.02 3.50
CA GLU A 260 -7.49 -24.02 4.38
C GLU A 260 -7.93 -25.27 3.61
N ARG A 261 -8.63 -25.08 2.49
CA ARG A 261 -9.06 -26.19 1.62
C ARG A 261 -7.86 -27.01 1.13
N TRP A 262 -6.83 -26.33 0.63
CA TRP A 262 -5.56 -26.94 0.21
C TRP A 262 -4.90 -27.74 1.34
N HIS A 263 -4.80 -27.15 2.53
CA HIS A 263 -4.18 -27.79 3.68
C HIS A 263 -4.92 -29.06 4.09
N ARG A 264 -6.26 -29.00 4.15
CA ARG A 264 -7.11 -30.14 4.51
C ARG A 264 -7.12 -31.26 3.47
N ALA A 265 -6.96 -30.93 2.20
CA ALA A 265 -6.84 -31.91 1.13
C ALA A 265 -5.48 -32.65 1.14
N GLY A 266 -4.51 -32.19 1.94
CA GLY A 266 -3.16 -32.75 1.91
C GLY A 266 -2.47 -32.57 0.55
N ALA A 267 -2.81 -31.49 -0.16
CA ALA A 267 -2.35 -31.24 -1.52
C ALA A 267 -0.86 -30.84 -1.57
N MET A 268 -0.29 -30.86 -2.77
CA MET A 268 1.14 -30.65 -2.99
C MET A 268 1.60 -29.25 -2.49
N PRO A 269 2.81 -29.12 -1.91
CA PRO A 269 3.33 -27.85 -1.37
C PRO A 269 3.45 -26.70 -2.36
N ASP A 270 3.59 -27.01 -3.65
CA ASP A 270 3.72 -26.06 -4.75
C ASP A 270 2.38 -25.63 -5.36
N ALA A 271 1.25 -26.13 -4.84
CA ALA A 271 -0.07 -25.73 -5.30
C ALA A 271 -0.27 -24.21 -5.17
N THR A 272 -0.79 -23.61 -6.24
CA THR A 272 -1.00 -22.17 -6.36
C THR A 272 -2.48 -21.81 -6.32
N VAL A 273 -2.77 -20.55 -5.96
CA VAL A 273 -4.11 -19.98 -6.06
C VAL A 273 -4.66 -20.14 -7.47
N ARG A 274 -3.87 -19.83 -8.51
CA ARG A 274 -4.26 -20.01 -9.91
C ARG A 274 -4.74 -21.45 -10.21
N GLN A 275 -4.01 -22.46 -9.75
CA GLN A 275 -4.40 -23.86 -9.96
C GLN A 275 -5.71 -24.19 -9.22
N ALA A 276 -5.90 -23.68 -8.01
CA ALA A 276 -7.16 -23.82 -7.30
C ALA A 276 -8.34 -23.14 -8.04
N MET A 277 -8.08 -22.05 -8.75
CA MET A 277 -9.09 -21.37 -9.58
C MET A 277 -9.39 -22.09 -10.90
N THR A 278 -8.53 -23.01 -11.35
CA THR A 278 -8.81 -23.87 -12.52
C THR A 278 -9.58 -25.15 -12.16
N ASP A 279 -9.70 -25.47 -10.87
CA ASP A 279 -10.52 -26.57 -10.39
C ASP A 279 -11.99 -26.13 -10.27
N GLU A 280 -12.87 -26.73 -11.06
CA GLU A 280 -14.28 -26.30 -11.18
C GLU A 280 -15.02 -26.38 -9.84
N ASP A 281 -14.78 -27.44 -9.07
CA ASP A 281 -15.40 -27.63 -7.74
C ASP A 281 -14.94 -26.58 -6.74
N THR A 282 -13.63 -26.30 -6.68
CA THR A 282 -13.06 -25.28 -5.79
C THR A 282 -13.55 -23.88 -6.16
N LEU A 283 -13.62 -23.55 -7.45
CA LEU A 283 -14.17 -22.27 -7.92
C LEU A 283 -15.66 -22.14 -7.59
N ALA A 284 -16.45 -23.19 -7.80
CA ALA A 284 -17.87 -23.21 -7.47
C ALA A 284 -18.10 -23.03 -5.96
N ASP A 285 -17.32 -23.72 -5.12
CA ASP A 285 -17.39 -23.59 -3.67
C ASP A 285 -17.00 -22.18 -3.20
N LEU A 286 -15.94 -21.58 -3.75
CA LEU A 286 -15.54 -20.21 -3.40
C LEU A 286 -16.61 -19.19 -3.79
N ARG A 287 -17.22 -19.34 -4.97
CA ARG A 287 -18.34 -18.48 -5.41
C ARG A 287 -19.55 -18.63 -4.51
N ARG A 288 -19.87 -19.85 -4.09
CA ARG A 288 -20.94 -20.13 -3.13
C ARG A 288 -20.68 -19.43 -1.79
N LEU A 289 -19.49 -19.59 -1.22
CA LEU A 289 -19.09 -18.89 0.01
C LEU A 289 -19.28 -17.38 -0.10
N TYR A 290 -18.86 -16.78 -1.22
CA TYR A 290 -19.02 -15.34 -1.42
C TYR A 290 -20.49 -14.94 -1.55
N ASN A 291 -21.27 -15.65 -2.36
CA ASN A 291 -22.66 -15.30 -2.64
C ASN A 291 -23.61 -15.54 -1.46
N ASP A 292 -23.34 -16.60 -0.68
CA ASP A 292 -24.26 -17.06 0.35
C ASP A 292 -23.91 -16.51 1.73
N GLU A 293 -22.63 -16.19 2.00
CA GLU A 293 -22.18 -15.74 3.33
C GLU A 293 -21.54 -14.34 3.30
N VAL A 294 -20.57 -14.09 2.40
CA VAL A 294 -19.78 -12.84 2.44
C VAL A 294 -20.55 -11.63 1.93
N VAL A 295 -21.14 -11.70 0.73
CA VAL A 295 -21.89 -10.58 0.15
C VAL A 295 -23.13 -10.24 1.01
N PRO A 296 -23.93 -11.22 1.48
CA PRO A 296 -25.02 -10.94 2.42
C PRO A 296 -24.54 -10.32 3.74
N GLY A 297 -23.39 -10.76 4.27
CA GLY A 297 -22.80 -10.14 5.46
C GLY A 297 -22.42 -8.67 5.23
N PHE A 298 -21.84 -8.33 4.07
CA PHE A 298 -21.61 -6.94 3.69
C PHE A 298 -22.90 -6.15 3.46
N ALA A 299 -23.93 -6.78 2.90
CA ALA A 299 -25.24 -6.17 2.68
C ALA A 299 -25.92 -5.76 3.99
N ALA A 300 -25.77 -6.55 5.06
CA ALA A 300 -26.24 -6.18 6.40
C ALA A 300 -25.60 -4.87 6.93
N GLY A 301 -24.34 -4.60 6.52
CA GLY A 301 -23.64 -3.35 6.79
C GLY A 301 -23.80 -2.25 5.72
N GLY A 302 -24.72 -2.41 4.77
CA GLY A 302 -24.97 -1.41 3.71
C GLY A 302 -23.95 -1.41 2.56
N LEU A 303 -23.12 -2.43 2.42
CA LEU A 303 -22.01 -2.52 1.45
C LEU A 303 -22.19 -3.64 0.41
N GLY A 304 -23.42 -4.13 0.21
CA GLY A 304 -23.70 -5.30 -0.64
C GLY A 304 -23.21 -5.17 -2.08
N ASP A 305 -23.56 -4.07 -2.75
CA ASP A 305 -23.20 -3.84 -4.17
C ASP A 305 -21.68 -3.66 -4.36
N GLU A 306 -21.05 -2.94 -3.42
CA GLU A 306 -19.59 -2.76 -3.40
C GLU A 306 -18.88 -4.10 -3.18
N ALA A 307 -19.38 -4.93 -2.26
CA ALA A 307 -18.84 -6.26 -2.00
C ALA A 307 -19.00 -7.19 -3.21
N ALA A 308 -20.16 -7.19 -3.88
CA ALA A 308 -20.37 -7.99 -5.09
C ALA A 308 -19.38 -7.59 -6.21
N THR A 309 -19.18 -6.29 -6.41
CA THR A 309 -18.19 -5.78 -7.37
C THR A 309 -16.78 -6.22 -6.99
N TYR A 310 -16.43 -6.09 -5.70
CA TYR A 310 -15.10 -6.47 -5.21
C TYR A 310 -14.85 -7.98 -5.24
N VAL A 311 -15.88 -8.81 -5.07
CA VAL A 311 -15.82 -10.28 -5.27
C VAL A 311 -15.50 -10.60 -6.72
N GLY A 312 -16.18 -9.96 -7.69
CA GLY A 312 -15.88 -10.14 -9.11
C GLY A 312 -14.41 -9.85 -9.42
N ASN A 313 -13.92 -8.70 -8.98
CA ASN A 313 -12.51 -8.33 -9.11
C ASN A 313 -11.59 -9.34 -8.42
N THR A 314 -11.95 -9.83 -7.24
CA THR A 314 -11.14 -10.81 -6.49
C THR A 314 -11.00 -12.13 -7.23
N ILE A 315 -12.07 -12.62 -7.86
CA ILE A 315 -12.05 -13.85 -8.65
C ILE A 315 -11.10 -13.71 -9.84
N ASP A 316 -11.17 -12.60 -10.59
CA ASP A 316 -10.27 -12.32 -11.71
C ASP A 316 -8.80 -12.26 -11.25
N ARG A 317 -8.54 -11.64 -10.11
CA ARG A 317 -7.19 -11.54 -9.52
C ARG A 317 -6.65 -12.91 -9.12
N PHE A 318 -7.46 -13.76 -8.50
CA PHE A 318 -7.06 -15.13 -8.16
C PHE A 318 -6.82 -15.99 -9.40
N ALA A 319 -7.60 -15.79 -10.46
CA ALA A 319 -7.48 -16.51 -11.72
C ALA A 319 -6.37 -15.97 -12.66
N ASN A 320 -5.67 -14.89 -12.26
CA ASN A 320 -4.65 -14.25 -13.08
C ASN A 320 -3.54 -15.26 -13.48
N PRO A 321 -3.37 -15.57 -14.78
CA PRO A 321 -2.45 -16.61 -15.22
C PRO A 321 -0.97 -16.23 -15.03
N PHE A 322 -0.68 -14.96 -14.76
CA PHE A 322 0.67 -14.43 -14.64
C PHE A 322 1.15 -14.27 -13.20
N ILE A 323 0.36 -14.72 -12.23
CA ILE A 323 0.66 -14.60 -10.80
C ILE A 323 0.66 -15.98 -10.17
N GLU A 324 1.81 -16.38 -9.63
CA GLU A 324 1.98 -17.64 -8.90
C GLU A 324 2.03 -17.36 -7.41
N HIS A 325 0.87 -17.43 -6.75
CA HIS A 325 0.79 -17.36 -5.30
C HIS A 325 0.65 -18.76 -4.72
N ARG A 326 1.68 -19.25 -4.02
CA ARG A 326 1.63 -20.57 -3.37
C ARG A 326 0.67 -20.55 -2.18
N LEU A 327 -0.21 -21.55 -2.12
CA LEU A 327 -1.16 -21.70 -1.03
C LEU A 327 -0.44 -21.98 0.30
N ALA A 328 0.73 -22.63 0.26
CA ALA A 328 1.59 -22.81 1.42
C ALA A 328 2.07 -21.48 2.04
N ASP A 329 2.47 -20.52 1.20
CA ASP A 329 2.91 -19.19 1.65
C ASP A 329 1.74 -18.41 2.29
N ILE A 330 0.54 -18.56 1.71
CA ILE A 330 -0.69 -17.99 2.26
C ILE A 330 -1.09 -18.67 3.58
N HIS A 331 -0.87 -19.97 3.72
CA HIS A 331 -1.16 -20.74 4.93
C HIS A 331 -0.23 -20.39 6.11
N ALA A 332 0.96 -19.83 5.89
CA ALA A 332 1.85 -19.41 6.98
C ALA A 332 1.11 -18.51 8.00
N SER A 333 1.28 -18.76 9.31
CA SER A 333 0.54 -18.08 10.39
C SER A 333 -0.99 -18.15 10.26
N HIS A 334 -1.51 -19.30 9.82
CA HIS A 334 -2.92 -19.48 9.45
C HIS A 334 -3.91 -19.07 10.53
N ALA A 335 -3.72 -19.53 11.77
CA ALA A 335 -4.65 -19.27 12.86
C ALA A 335 -4.88 -17.76 13.10
N ALA A 336 -3.81 -16.96 13.11
CA ALA A 336 -3.90 -15.51 13.24
C ALA A 336 -4.60 -14.86 12.03
N LYS A 337 -4.37 -15.39 10.82
CA LYS A 337 -5.06 -14.94 9.61
C LYS A 337 -6.56 -15.27 9.67
N ILE A 338 -6.94 -16.47 10.09
CA ILE A 338 -8.35 -16.87 10.24
C ILE A 338 -9.06 -16.02 11.30
N ALA A 339 -8.46 -15.83 12.48
CA ALA A 339 -9.02 -14.98 13.52
C ALA A 339 -9.30 -13.56 13.00
N LYS A 340 -8.35 -12.95 12.29
CA LYS A 340 -8.50 -11.59 11.78
C LYS A 340 -9.45 -11.49 10.57
N ARG A 341 -9.38 -12.42 9.63
CA ARG A 341 -10.03 -12.32 8.32
C ARG A 341 -11.41 -12.95 8.30
N VAL A 342 -11.57 -14.10 8.95
CA VAL A 342 -12.85 -14.85 9.03
C VAL A 342 -13.57 -14.49 10.32
N GLY A 343 -12.92 -14.64 11.47
CA GLY A 343 -13.51 -14.31 12.77
C GLY A 343 -13.92 -12.83 12.84
N GLY A 344 -13.01 -11.93 12.48
CA GLY A 344 -13.32 -10.49 12.41
C GLY A 344 -14.46 -10.13 11.44
N PHE A 345 -14.68 -10.91 10.37
CA PHE A 345 -15.84 -10.69 9.49
C PHE A 345 -17.14 -11.11 10.19
N VAL A 346 -17.14 -12.30 10.80
CA VAL A 346 -18.29 -12.82 11.56
C VAL A 346 -18.68 -11.84 12.68
N ASP A 347 -17.71 -11.39 13.47
CA ASP A 347 -17.93 -10.44 14.56
C ASP A 347 -18.51 -9.11 14.04
N TRP A 348 -18.02 -8.63 12.90
CA TRP A 348 -18.50 -7.39 12.29
C TRP A 348 -19.95 -7.51 11.80
N VAL A 349 -20.30 -8.62 11.15
CA VAL A 349 -21.68 -8.89 10.71
C VAL A 349 -22.61 -9.04 11.91
N ASP A 350 -22.21 -9.77 12.95
CA ASP A 350 -23.01 -9.93 14.16
C ASP A 350 -23.27 -8.59 14.86
N ALA A 351 -22.27 -7.70 14.89
CA ALA A 351 -22.41 -6.35 15.42
C ALA A 351 -23.36 -5.46 14.61
N SER A 352 -23.60 -5.75 13.33
CA SER A 352 -24.55 -5.02 12.48
C SER A 352 -26.02 -5.34 12.79
N GLY A 353 -26.29 -6.37 13.61
CA GLY A 353 -27.64 -6.81 13.97
C GLY A 353 -28.34 -7.62 12.87
N GLY A 354 -27.65 -7.97 11.79
CA GLY A 354 -28.17 -8.85 10.74
C GLY A 354 -28.06 -10.33 11.13
N GLU A 355 -29.16 -11.08 11.05
CA GLU A 355 -29.13 -12.54 11.14
C GLU A 355 -28.72 -13.16 9.79
N VAL A 356 -27.45 -12.97 9.41
CA VAL A 356 -26.90 -13.56 8.20
C VAL A 356 -26.39 -14.97 8.50
N PRO A 357 -26.93 -16.03 7.84
CA PRO A 357 -26.41 -17.38 8.02
C PRO A 357 -25.00 -17.46 7.42
N MET A 358 -24.02 -17.78 8.26
CA MET A 358 -22.61 -17.95 7.86
C MET A 358 -22.03 -19.29 8.36
N PRO A 359 -22.65 -20.45 8.03
CA PRO A 359 -22.27 -21.74 8.61
C PRO A 359 -20.82 -22.13 8.30
N GLU A 360 -20.32 -21.90 7.08
CA GLU A 360 -18.95 -22.26 6.72
C GLU A 360 -17.94 -21.34 7.40
N LEU A 361 -18.15 -20.02 7.36
CA LEU A 361 -17.24 -19.06 7.99
C LEU A 361 -17.20 -19.23 9.51
N ARG A 362 -18.34 -19.50 10.16
CA ARG A 362 -18.38 -19.79 11.60
C ARG A 362 -17.67 -21.09 11.94
N ALA A 363 -17.87 -22.16 11.16
CA ALA A 363 -17.18 -23.43 11.37
C ALA A 363 -15.66 -23.28 11.19
N LEU A 364 -15.23 -22.47 10.23
CA LEU A 364 -13.82 -22.16 9.99
C LEU A 364 -13.23 -21.33 11.13
N ALA A 365 -13.91 -20.28 11.60
CA ALA A 365 -13.47 -19.47 12.72
C ALA A 365 -13.30 -20.32 14.00
N GLN A 366 -14.31 -21.13 14.34
CA GLN A 366 -14.30 -22.01 15.52
C GLN A 366 -13.16 -23.04 15.51
N ARG A 367 -12.74 -23.52 14.32
CA ARG A 367 -11.64 -24.48 14.20
C ARG A 367 -10.31 -23.92 14.74
N TYR A 368 -10.12 -22.61 14.66
CA TYR A 368 -8.89 -21.92 15.03
C TYR A 368 -9.03 -21.05 16.28
N GLU A 369 -10.19 -21.08 16.94
CA GLU A 369 -10.32 -20.48 18.26
C GLU A 369 -9.41 -21.21 19.25
N VAL A 370 -8.50 -20.45 19.86
CA VAL A 370 -7.72 -20.95 20.99
C VAL A 370 -8.72 -21.14 22.13
N LYS A 371 -8.96 -22.40 22.53
CA LYS A 371 -9.66 -22.68 23.79
C LYS A 371 -8.87 -22.00 24.90
N LYS A 372 -9.45 -20.95 25.47
CA LYS A 372 -8.90 -20.24 26.64
C LYS A 372 -8.83 -21.15 27.84
#